data_AF-A0A327SWT6-F1
#
_entry.id   AF-A0A327SWT6-F1
#
_cell.length_a   1.000
_cell.length_b   1.000
_cell.length_c   1.000
_cell.angle_alpha   90.00
_cell.angle_beta   90.00
_cell.angle_gamma   90.00
#
_symmetry.space_group_name_H-M   'P 1'
#
loop_
_entity.id
_entity.type
_entity.pdbx_description
1 polymer ?
#
loop_
_entity_poly.entity_id
_entity_poly.type
_entity_poly.pdbx_seq_one_letter_code
_entity_poly.pdbx_strand_id
1 'polypeptide(L)' 'MNKVKDRIRIFNTFEEAKKNEIQDIIKQSPVDRLRHTVELILRVYQVSREDLKNRSATGKIRIITSG' A
#
# COMPACT_ATOMS: atom_id res chain seq x y z
N MET A 1 -19.89 3.35 15.34
CA MET A 1 -18.85 3.39 14.28
C MET A 1 -18.59 4.85 13.91
N ASN A 2 -17.55 5.47 14.48
CA ASN A 2 -17.11 6.79 14.01
C ASN A 2 -16.46 6.61 12.63
N LYS A 3 -17.16 7.02 11.57
CA LYS A 3 -16.56 7.12 10.23
C LYS A 3 -15.45 8.16 10.33
N VAL A 4 -14.20 7.71 10.37
CA VAL A 4 -13.04 8.58 10.16
C VAL A 4 -13.26 9.23 8.80
N LYS A 5 -13.47 10.55 8.79
CA LYS A 5 -13.65 11.28 7.53
C LYS A 5 -12.30 11.28 6.82
N ASP A 6 -12.24 10.68 5.65
CA ASP A 6 -11.07 10.77 4.77
C ASP A 6 -10.86 12.24 4.41
N ARG A 7 -9.78 12.83 4.94
CA ARG A 7 -9.40 14.22 4.67
C ARG A 7 -8.37 14.21 3.56
N ILE A 8 -8.73 14.77 2.41
CA ILE A 8 -7.78 15.03 1.34
C ILE A 8 -7.01 16.30 1.72
N ARG A 9 -5.68 16.20 1.82
CA ARG A 9 -4.80 17.34 2.04
C ARG A 9 -4.13 17.69 0.72
N ILE A 10 -4.39 18.91 0.23
CA ILE A 10 -3.75 19.45 -0.97
C ILE A 10 -2.53 20.25 -0.51
N PHE A 11 -1.36 19.90 -1.03
CA PHE A 11 -0.10 20.60 -0.74
C PHE A 11 0.20 21.61 -1.84
N ASN A 12 0.73 22.77 -1.45
CA ASN A 12 1.04 23.83 -2.41
C ASN A 12 2.36 23.57 -3.15
N THR A 13 3.24 22.74 -2.58
CA THR A 13 4.54 22.39 -3.17
C THR A 13 4.86 20.91 -2.96
N PHE A 14 5.68 20.34 -3.86
CA PHE A 14 6.17 18.96 -3.72
C PHE A 14 7.04 18.76 -2.47
N GLU A 15 7.81 19.77 -2.07
CA GLU A 15 8.66 19.70 -0.87
C GLU A 15 7.82 19.62 0.41
N GLU A 16 6.71 20.35 0.47
CA GLU A 16 5.75 20.27 1.57
C GLU A 16 5.11 18.87 1.66
N ALA A 17 4.76 18.28 0.51
CA ALA A 17 4.21 16.93 0.43
C ALA A 17 5.23 15.89 0.93
N LYS A 18 6.48 15.94 0.43
CA LYS A 18 7.56 15.04 0.87
C LYS A 18 7.82 15.14 2.37
N LYS A 19 7.82 16.35 2.93
CA LYS A 19 8.03 16.53 4.38
C LYS A 19 6.91 15.89 5.19
N ASN A 20 5.66 16.00 4.75
CA ASN A 20 4.54 15.30 5.39
C ASN A 20 4.70 13.79 5.28
N GLU A 21 4.99 13.28 4.09
CA GLU A 21 5.18 11.86 3.83
C GLU A 21 6.27 11.24 4.71
N ILE A 22 7.43 11.90 4.83
CA ILE A 22 8.52 11.45 5.71
C ILE A 22 8.06 11.39 7.16
N GLN A 23 7.34 12.41 7.65
CA GLN A 23 6.82 12.43 9.02
C GLN A 23 5.81 11.31 9.26
N ASP A 24 4.97 11.00 8.27
CA ASP A 24 4.01 9.90 8.35
C ASP A 24 4.71 8.53 8.33
N ILE A 25 5.74 8.37 7.50
CA ILE A 25 6.57 7.16 7.47
C ILE A 25 7.28 6.93 8.82
N ILE A 26 7.81 7.98 9.45
CA ILE A 26 8.49 7.88 10.75
C ILE A 26 7.52 7.45 11.86
N LYS A 27 6.27 7.91 11.82
CA LYS A 27 5.24 7.59 12.82
C LYS A 27 4.65 6.18 12.67
N GLN A 28 4.79 5.57 11.51
CA GLN A 28 4.30 4.22 11.26
C GLN A 28 5.20 3.18 11.94
N SER A 29 4.58 2.16 12.54
CA SER A 29 5.33 1.02 13.07
C SER A 29 6.09 0.30 11.94
N PRO A 30 7.25 -0.32 12.21
CA PRO A 30 7.98 -1.08 11.19
C PRO A 30 7.12 -2.16 10.51
N VAL A 31 6.21 -2.79 11.26
CA VAL A 31 5.28 -3.81 10.75
C VAL A 31 4.25 -3.19 9.80
N ASP A 32 3.69 -2.04 10.14
CA ASP A 32 2.71 -1.35 9.29
C ASP A 32 3.34 -0.84 7.99
N ARG A 33 4.59 -0.36 8.06
CA ARG A 33 5.37 0.02 6.87
C ARG A 33 5.54 -1.15 5.92
N LEU A 34 6.00 -2.30 6.43
CA LEU A 34 6.13 -3.52 5.64
C LEU A 34 4.80 -3.95 5.03
N ARG A 35 3.72 -3.87 5.82
CA ARG A 35 2.37 -4.22 5.35
C ARG A 35 1.94 -3.35 4.18
N HIS A 36 2.14 -2.04 4.27
CA HIS A 36 1.79 -1.08 3.22
C HIS A 36 2.62 -1.32 1.96
N THR A 37 3.94 -1.52 2.09
CA THR A 37 4.81 -1.85 0.95
C THR A 37 4.34 -3.10 0.23
N VAL A 38 4.00 -4.16 0.96
CA VAL A 38 3.47 -5.39 0.36
C VAL A 38 2.15 -5.11 -0.37
N GLU A 39 1.24 -4.33 0.21
CA GLU A 39 -0.02 -3.96 -0.47
C GLU A 39 0.20 -3.18 -1.77
N LEU A 40 1.15 -2.25 -1.79
CA LEU A 40 1.52 -1.50 -2.99
C LEU A 40 2.04 -2.43 -4.09
N ILE A 41 2.95 -3.34 -3.75
CA ILE A 41 3.48 -4.34 -4.68
C ILE A 41 2.33 -5.19 -5.25
N LEU A 42 1.46 -5.69 -4.39
CA LEU A 42 0.32 -6.52 -4.81
C LEU A 42 -0.63 -5.76 -5.74
N ARG A 43 -0.88 -4.48 -5.49
CA ARG A 43 -1.69 -3.62 -6.37
C ARG A 43 -1.07 -3.47 -7.76
N VAL A 44 0.25 -3.28 -7.85
CA VAL A 44 0.96 -3.18 -9.15
C VAL A 44 0.77 -4.46 -9.97
N TYR A 45 0.81 -5.62 -9.33
CA TYR A 45 0.61 -6.90 -10.00
C TYR A 45 -0.85 -7.34 -10.14
N GLN A 46 -1.81 -6.50 -9.70
CA GLN A 46 -3.24 -6.83 -9.67
C GLN A 46 -3.56 -8.14 -8.91
N VAL A 47 -2.80 -8.43 -7.85
CA VAL A 47 -2.96 -9.62 -7.01
C VAL A 47 -3.57 -9.21 -5.67
N SER A 48 -4.57 -9.93 -5.18
CA SER A 48 -5.10 -9.70 -3.82
C SER A 48 -4.40 -10.58 -2.77
N ARG A 49 -4.54 -10.22 -1.49
CA ARG A 49 -4.08 -11.08 -0.39
C ARG A 49 -4.81 -12.41 -0.34
N GLU A 50 -6.06 -12.45 -0.74
CA GLU A 50 -6.87 -13.67 -0.76
C GLU A 50 -6.36 -14.62 -1.84
N ASP A 51 -5.94 -14.10 -3.00
CA ASP A 51 -5.29 -14.89 -4.05
C ASP A 51 -3.98 -15.52 -3.56
N LEU A 52 -3.21 -14.76 -2.76
CA LEU A 52 -2.01 -15.30 -2.12
C LEU A 52 -2.32 -16.30 -1.01
N LYS A 53 -3.46 -16.22 -0.33
CA LYS A 53 -3.82 -17.14 0.75
C LYS A 53 -4.38 -18.46 0.21
N ASN A 54 -5.14 -18.38 -0.88
CA ASN A 54 -5.77 -19.51 -1.55
C ASN A 54 -4.85 -20.22 -2.55
N ARG A 55 -3.58 -19.80 -2.66
CA ARG A 55 -2.59 -20.47 -3.51
C ARG A 55 -2.38 -21.91 -3.01
N SER A 56 -2.58 -22.87 -3.90
CA SER A 56 -2.32 -24.29 -3.66
C SER A 56 -0.82 -24.58 -3.65
N ALA A 57 -0.13 -24.21 -2.56
CA ALA A 57 1.26 -24.58 -2.20
C ALA A 57 2.35 -24.51 -3.29
N THR A 58 2.09 -23.92 -4.44
CA THR A 58 2.99 -23.87 -5.58
C THR A 58 3.49 -22.45 -5.68
N GLY A 59 4.81 -22.27 -5.54
CA GLY A 59 5.51 -20.98 -5.54
C GLY A 59 5.47 -20.23 -6.87
N LYS A 60 4.31 -20.15 -7.52
CA LYS A 60 4.10 -19.49 -8.81
C LYS A 60 2.99 -18.45 -8.66
N ILE A 61 3.32 -17.20 -8.93
CA ILE A 61 2.36 -16.09 -9.01
C ILE A 61 2.03 -15.90 -10.49
N ARG A 62 0.75 -15.98 -10.86
CA ARG A 62 0.29 -15.58 -12.21
C ARG A 62 0.16 -14.07 -12.23
N ILE A 63 1.06 -13.41 -12.93
CA ILE A 63 0.99 -11.97 -13.20
C ILE A 63 0.11 -11.78 -14.44
N ILE A 64 -0.98 -11.02 -14.30
CA ILE A 64 -1.83 -10.64 -15.43
C ILE A 64 -1.33 -9.28 -15.90
N THR A 65 -0.61 -9.25 -17.03
CA THR A 65 -0.27 -7.99 -17.71
C THR A 65 -1.48 -7.58 -18.55
N SER A 66 -2.12 -6.48 -18.18
CA SER A 66 -3.08 -5.79 -19.05
C SER A 66 -2.32 -5.24 -20.27
N GLY A 67 -2.57 -5.82 -21.44
CA GLY A 67 -2.19 -5.24 -22.74
C GLY A 67 -3.21 -4.22 -23.20
#